data_AF-A0A1F6KLQ2-F1
#
_entry.id   AF-A0A1F6KLQ2-F1
#
_cell.length_a   1.000
_cell.length_b   1.000
_cell.length_c   1.000
_cell.angle_alpha   90.00
_cell.angle_beta   90.00
_cell.angle_gamma   90.00
#
_symmetry.space_group_name_H-M   'P 1'
#
loop_
_entity.id
_entity.type
_entity.pdbx_description
1 polymer ?
#
loop_
_entity_poly.entity_id
_entity_poly.type
_entity_poly.pdbx_seq_one_letter_code
_entity_poly.pdbx_strand_id
1 'polypeptide(L)'
;MKYIIPSIFISVVLESTLVALPVTLAVIVFAAIVTQGKSIFLLAFIAGLLLDILALRTIGVSSLVFVVLIFLIYQYSGKFEVRTLNFFAVFIFFSSLSYLFIINGGNIFLESILLTLISVVSFFIYNKSINSKKAPSYI
;
A
#
# COMPACT_ATOMS: atom_id res chain seq x y z
N MET A 1 -9.95 5.28 -10.01
CA MET A 1 -10.58 4.07 -9.41
C MET A 1 -10.54 2.85 -10.33
N LYS A 2 -10.81 2.96 -11.65
CA LYS A 2 -10.87 1.82 -12.58
C LYS A 2 -9.69 0.82 -12.48
N TYR A 3 -8.47 1.32 -12.26
CA TYR A 3 -7.27 0.48 -12.18
C TYR A 3 -6.85 0.03 -10.77
N ILE A 4 -7.52 0.50 -9.71
CA ILE A 4 -7.12 0.23 -8.31
C ILE A 4 -7.59 -1.15 -7.86
N ILE A 5 -8.83 -1.52 -8.19
CA ILE A 5 -9.39 -2.82 -7.87
C ILE A 5 -8.55 -3.94 -8.51
N PRO A 6 -8.25 -3.91 -9.83
CA PRO A 6 -7.42 -4.95 -10.42
C PRO A 6 -5.99 -4.95 -9.87
N SER A 7 -5.39 -3.80 -9.53
CA SER A 7 -4.06 -3.78 -8.92
C SER A 7 -4.03 -4.44 -7.54
N ILE A 8 -5.07 -4.22 -6.73
CA ILE A 8 -5.22 -4.87 -5.42
C ILE A 8 -5.35 -6.39 -5.60
N PHE A 9 -6.23 -6.83 -6.50
CA PHE A 9 -6.43 -8.25 -6.76
C PHE A 9 -5.13 -8.93 -7.24
N ILE A 10 -4.42 -8.32 -8.18
CA ILE A 10 -3.12 -8.83 -8.66
C ILE A 10 -2.13 -8.90 -7.50
N SER A 11 -2.04 -7.87 -6.65
CA SER A 11 -1.10 -7.88 -5.52
C SER A 11 -1.39 -8.98 -4.51
N VAL A 12 -2.67 -9.27 -4.23
CA VAL A 12 -3.08 -10.37 -3.34
C VAL A 12 -2.61 -11.72 -3.92
N VAL A 13 -2.84 -11.94 -5.21
CA VAL A 13 -2.42 -13.19 -5.88
C VAL A 13 -0.89 -13.31 -5.88
N LEU A 14 -0.17 -12.22 -6.20
CA LEU A 14 1.30 -12.23 -6.21
C LEU A 14 1.89 -12.51 -4.82
N GLU A 15 1.39 -11.87 -3.77
CA GLU A 15 1.90 -12.05 -2.40
C GLU A 15 1.56 -13.44 -1.84
N SER A 16 0.39 -13.99 -2.17
CA SER A 16 0.00 -15.33 -1.70
C SER A 16 0.74 -16.48 -2.40
N THR A 17 1.32 -16.26 -3.59
CA THR A 17 1.86 -17.35 -4.42
C THR A 17 3.34 -17.23 -4.78
N LEU A 18 3.86 -16.01 -4.98
CA LEU A 18 5.12 -15.80 -5.69
C LEU A 18 6.13 -14.96 -4.91
N VAL A 19 5.67 -14.06 -4.05
CA VAL A 19 6.51 -12.99 -3.48
C VAL A 19 6.37 -12.94 -1.96
N ALA A 20 7.49 -13.03 -1.25
CA ALA A 20 7.53 -12.92 0.22
C ALA A 20 7.36 -11.48 0.74
N LEU A 21 7.41 -10.49 -0.14
CA LEU A 21 7.23 -9.07 0.21
C LEU A 21 5.74 -8.74 0.40
N PRO A 22 5.39 -7.81 1.29
CA PRO A 22 4.00 -7.43 1.53
C PRO A 22 3.49 -6.44 0.47
N VAL A 23 3.42 -6.90 -0.77
CA VAL A 23 3.08 -6.09 -1.95
C VAL A 23 1.63 -5.59 -1.86
N THR A 24 0.73 -6.38 -1.28
CA THR A 24 -0.67 -6.01 -1.10
C THR A 24 -0.81 -4.79 -0.21
N LEU A 25 -0.03 -4.75 0.88
CA LEU A 25 0.06 -3.59 1.77
C LEU A 25 0.50 -2.35 1.01
N ALA A 26 1.56 -2.46 0.19
CA ALA A 26 2.07 -1.32 -0.58
C ALA A 26 1.04 -0.75 -1.55
N VAL A 27 0.32 -1.61 -2.27
CA VAL A 27 -0.75 -1.19 -3.20
C VAL A 27 -1.90 -0.53 -2.45
N ILE A 28 -2.28 -1.05 -1.28
CA ILE A 28 -3.34 -0.48 -0.45
C ILE A 28 -2.94 0.90 0.09
N VAL A 29 -1.74 1.06 0.65
CA VAL A 29 -1.22 2.33 1.15
C VAL A 29 -1.15 3.36 0.02
N PHE A 30 -0.65 2.95 -1.14
CA PHE A 30 -0.61 3.80 -2.33
C PHE A 30 -2.01 4.25 -2.76
N ALA A 31 -2.96 3.32 -2.86
CA ALA A 31 -4.35 3.63 -3.20
C ALA A 31 -4.97 4.59 -2.18
N ALA A 32 -4.70 4.37 -0.89
CA ALA A 32 -5.17 5.20 0.22
C ALA A 32 -4.76 6.66 0.07
N ILE A 33 -3.48 6.91 -0.23
CA ILE A 33 -2.91 8.25 -0.38
C ILE A 33 -3.41 8.94 -1.66
N VAL A 34 -3.52 8.17 -2.76
CA VAL A 34 -3.89 8.72 -4.07
C VAL A 34 -5.37 9.07 -4.15
N THR A 35 -6.26 8.22 -3.63
CA THR A 35 -7.70 8.42 -3.82
C THR A 35 -8.40 9.05 -2.64
N GLN A 36 -7.89 8.88 -1.40
CA GLN A 36 -8.51 9.45 -0.19
C GLN A 36 -10.02 9.13 -0.04
N GLY A 37 -10.49 8.06 -0.69
CA GLY A 37 -11.88 7.63 -0.69
C GLY A 37 -12.17 6.61 0.41
N LYS A 38 -13.26 6.81 1.15
CA LYS A 38 -13.71 5.90 2.23
C LYS A 38 -13.89 4.44 1.78
N SER A 39 -14.14 4.19 0.49
CA SER A 39 -14.26 2.84 -0.08
C SER A 39 -12.99 1.99 0.08
N ILE A 40 -11.83 2.61 0.32
CA ILE A 40 -10.56 1.90 0.47
C ILE A 40 -10.51 1.09 1.76
N PHE A 41 -11.22 1.51 2.81
CA PHE A 41 -11.34 0.71 4.02
C PHE A 41 -11.97 -0.66 3.72
N LEU A 42 -13.06 -0.67 2.96
CA LEU A 42 -13.73 -1.90 2.56
C LEU A 42 -12.83 -2.75 1.65
N LEU A 43 -12.16 -2.12 0.68
CA LEU A 43 -11.24 -2.82 -0.21
C LEU A 43 -10.07 -3.45 0.53
N ALA A 44 -9.51 -2.75 1.52
CA ALA A 44 -8.39 -3.25 2.31
C ALA A 44 -8.80 -4.36 3.26
N PHE A 45 -9.99 -4.26 3.87
CA PHE A 45 -10.56 -5.33 4.65
C PHE A 45 -10.76 -6.60 3.81
N ILE A 46 -11.40 -6.47 2.63
CA ILE A 46 -11.61 -7.61 1.72
C ILE A 46 -10.28 -8.18 1.22
N ALA A 47 -9.33 -7.33 0.83
CA ALA A 47 -8.02 -7.75 0.36
C ALA A 47 -7.23 -8.50 1.44
N GLY A 48 -7.28 -8.03 2.68
CA GLY A 48 -6.67 -8.73 3.81
C GLY A 48 -7.29 -10.11 4.05
N LEU A 49 -8.62 -10.22 3.97
CA LEU A 49 -9.30 -11.51 4.15
C LEU A 49 -8.91 -12.49 3.05
N LEU A 50 -8.93 -12.03 1.79
CA LEU A 50 -8.52 -12.84 0.65
C LEU A 50 -7.05 -13.27 0.77
N LEU A 51 -6.18 -12.36 1.19
CA LEU A 51 -4.77 -12.65 1.38
C LEU A 51 -4.55 -13.71 2.46
N ASP A 52 -5.20 -13.59 3.62
CA ASP A 52 -5.09 -14.57 4.69
C ASP A 52 -5.61 -15.96 4.25
N ILE A 53 -6.73 -16.00 3.52
CA ILE A 53 -7.30 -17.24 2.98
C ILE A 53 -6.35 -17.90 1.97
N LEU A 54 -5.84 -17.12 1.01
CA LEU A 54 -4.98 -17.65 -0.06
C LEU A 54 -3.59 -18.03 0.44
N ALA A 55 -3.06 -17.31 1.42
CA ALA A 55 -1.78 -17.62 2.05
C ALA A 55 -1.88 -18.68 3.16
N LEU A 56 -3.08 -19.22 3.43
CA LEU A 56 -3.35 -20.22 4.47
C LEU A 56 -2.90 -19.75 5.87
N ARG A 57 -3.11 -18.48 6.18
CA ARG A 57 -2.77 -17.83 7.45
C ARG A 57 -4.01 -17.69 8.34
N THR A 58 -3.81 -17.25 9.57
CA THR A 58 -4.92 -16.89 10.47
C THR A 58 -5.78 -15.80 9.83
N ILE A 59 -7.05 -16.14 9.60
CA ILE A 59 -8.00 -15.26 8.90
C ILE A 59 -8.23 -13.98 9.70
N GLY A 60 -8.09 -12.83 9.04
CA GLY A 60 -8.44 -11.52 9.59
C GLY A 60 -7.26 -10.72 10.11
N VAL A 61 -6.07 -11.33 10.26
CA VAL A 61 -4.87 -10.62 10.74
C VAL A 61 -4.45 -9.54 9.74
N SER A 62 -4.30 -9.89 8.46
CA SER A 62 -3.91 -8.92 7.43
C SER A 62 -4.97 -7.82 7.27
N SER A 63 -6.24 -8.20 7.39
CA SER A 63 -7.37 -7.26 7.31
C SER A 63 -7.31 -6.19 8.38
N LEU A 64 -7.08 -6.59 9.64
CA LEU A 64 -6.96 -5.68 10.76
C LEU A 64 -5.77 -4.73 10.57
N VAL A 65 -4.61 -5.27 10.18
CA VAL A 65 -3.41 -4.45 9.95
C VAL A 65 -3.68 -3.41 8.86
N PHE A 66 -4.23 -3.81 7.71
CA PHE A 66 -4.49 -2.88 6.61
C PHE A 66 -5.50 -1.79 6.98
N VAL A 67 -6.58 -2.16 7.68
CA VAL A 67 -7.61 -1.21 8.14
C VAL A 67 -7.02 -0.21 9.13
N VAL A 68 -6.23 -0.66 10.11
CA VAL A 68 -5.56 0.21 11.09
C VAL A 68 -4.59 1.16 10.40
N LEU A 69 -3.80 0.67 9.44
CA LEU A 69 -2.86 1.53 8.71
C LEU A 69 -3.59 2.60 7.88
N ILE A 70 -4.66 2.25 7.16
CA ILE A 70 -5.44 3.25 6.42
C ILE A 70 -6.09 4.25 7.37
N PHE A 71 -6.60 3.79 8.51
CA PHE A 71 -7.13 4.66 9.55
C PHE A 71 -6.09 5.70 9.97
N LEU A 72 -4.86 5.29 10.23
CA LEU A 72 -3.76 6.20 10.55
C LEU A 72 -3.50 7.18 9.39
N ILE A 73 -3.35 6.72 8.14
CA ILE A 73 -3.15 7.60 6.97
C ILE A 73 -4.23 8.68 6.92
N TYR A 74 -5.48 8.30 7.11
CA TYR A 74 -6.63 9.20 6.98
C TYR A 74 -6.67 10.19 8.13
N GLN A 75 -6.36 9.75 9.35
CA GLN A 75 -6.24 10.62 10.51
C GLN A 75 -5.13 11.67 10.32
N TYR A 76 -4.00 11.30 9.72
CA TYR A 76 -2.90 12.21 9.43
C TYR A 76 -3.18 13.11 8.21
N SER A 77 -4.03 12.68 7.27
CA SER A 77 -4.37 13.47 6.08
C SER A 77 -5.06 14.81 6.37
N GLY A 78 -5.72 14.93 7.52
CA GLY A 78 -6.28 16.21 7.97
C GLY A 78 -5.26 17.16 8.61
N LYS A 79 -4.04 16.69 8.89
CA LYS A 79 -3.00 17.44 9.62
C LYS A 79 -1.72 17.67 8.81
N PHE A 80 -1.40 16.78 7.86
CA PHE A 80 -0.17 16.80 7.09
C PHE A 80 -0.43 16.50 5.61
N GLU A 81 0.49 16.94 4.75
CA GLU A 81 0.49 16.60 3.33
C GLU A 81 0.93 15.14 3.09
N VAL A 82 -0.04 14.24 3.08
CA VAL A 82 0.18 12.79 2.89
C VAL A 82 0.62 12.40 1.48
N ARG A 83 0.55 13.32 0.50
CA ARG A 83 0.97 13.09 -0.89
C ARG A 83 2.43 13.45 -1.16
N THR A 84 3.23 13.65 -0.12
CA THR A 84 4.67 13.89 -0.25
C THR A 84 5.43 12.57 -0.33
N LEU A 85 6.52 12.57 -1.11
CA LEU A 85 7.38 11.38 -1.26
C LEU A 85 7.98 10.95 0.08
N ASN A 86 8.38 11.92 0.91
CA ASN A 86 8.96 11.67 2.23
C ASN A 86 7.94 10.98 3.17
N PHE A 87 6.70 11.48 3.23
CA PHE A 87 5.64 10.84 4.02
C PHE A 87 5.40 9.41 3.53
N PHE A 88 5.26 9.23 2.22
CA PHE A 88 5.02 7.91 1.63
C PHE A 88 6.14 6.92 1.96
N ALA A 89 7.41 7.32 1.80
CA ALA A 89 8.58 6.49 2.06
C ALA A 89 8.68 6.07 3.54
N VAL A 90 8.50 7.00 4.46
CA VAL A 90 8.54 6.71 5.90
C VAL A 90 7.37 5.83 6.29
N PHE A 91 6.16 6.14 5.81
CA PHE A 91 4.97 5.40 6.17
C PHE A 91 5.01 3.95 5.64
N ILE A 92 5.44 3.74 4.39
CA ILE A 92 5.53 2.39 3.83
C ILE A 92 6.60 1.54 4.52
N PHE A 93 7.72 2.15 4.89
CA PHE A 93 8.77 1.46 5.63
C PHE A 93 8.24 0.94 6.97
N PHE A 94 7.67 1.80 7.81
CA PHE A 94 7.15 1.39 9.11
C PHE A 94 5.92 0.48 9.01
N SER A 95 5.07 0.68 8.00
CA SER A 95 3.91 -0.19 7.76
C SER A 95 4.33 -1.60 7.35
N SER A 96 5.30 -1.71 6.44
CA SER A 96 5.82 -3.02 6.02
C SER A 96 6.56 -3.72 7.17
N LEU A 97 7.35 -2.97 7.94
CA LEU A 97 8.10 -3.50 9.08
C LEU A 97 7.17 -4.06 10.15
N SER A 98 6.12 -3.30 10.50
CA SER A 98 5.11 -3.75 11.46
C SER A 98 4.31 -4.95 10.94
N TYR A 99 3.91 -4.96 9.67
CA TYR A 99 3.20 -6.10 9.08
C TYR A 99 4.06 -7.37 9.05
N LEU A 100 5.31 -7.28 8.59
CA LEU A 100 6.24 -8.40 8.56
C LEU A 100 6.57 -8.93 9.95
N PHE A 101 6.66 -8.05 10.96
CA PHE A 101 6.82 -8.44 12.35
C PHE A 101 5.62 -9.26 12.86
N ILE A 102 4.38 -8.88 12.50
CA ILE A 102 3.16 -9.59 12.92
C ILE A 102 3.01 -10.94 12.21
N ILE A 103 3.28 -10.98 10.90
CA ILE A 103 3.13 -12.18 10.06
C ILE A 103 4.32 -13.15 10.19
N ASN A 104 5.36 -12.77 10.95
CA ASN A 104 6.57 -13.53 11.17
C ASN A 104 7.37 -13.74 9.86
N GLY A 105 7.60 -12.65 9.13
CA GLY A 105 8.41 -12.62 7.92
C GLY A 105 9.88 -12.96 8.17
N GLY A 106 10.61 -13.30 7.10
CA GLY A 106 11.99 -13.75 7.19
C GLY A 106 12.94 -12.63 7.63
N ASN A 107 13.56 -11.95 6.66
CA ASN A 107 14.46 -10.84 6.97
C ASN A 107 13.69 -9.52 6.94
N ILE A 108 12.98 -9.25 8.04
CA ILE A 108 12.02 -8.13 8.19
C ILE A 108 12.63 -6.80 7.71
N PHE A 109 13.87 -6.48 8.12
CA PHE A 109 14.50 -5.21 7.74
C PHE A 109 14.80 -5.13 6.24
N LEU A 110 15.40 -6.18 5.68
CA LEU A 110 15.77 -6.20 4.27
C LEU A 110 14.52 -6.15 3.39
N GLU A 111 13.51 -6.93 3.71
CA GLU A 111 12.23 -6.97 2.98
C GLU A 111 11.50 -5.62 3.04
N SER A 112 11.47 -4.96 4.20
CA SER A 112 10.91 -3.61 4.35
C SER A 112 11.67 -2.56 3.55
N ILE A 113 13.00 -2.61 3.52
CA ILE A 113 13.81 -1.68 2.72
C ILE A 113 13.53 -1.90 1.23
N LEU A 114 13.56 -3.14 0.75
CA LEU A 114 13.29 -3.45 -0.66
C LEU A 114 11.90 -3.01 -1.09
N LEU A 115 10.87 -3.34 -0.30
CA LEU A 115 9.50 -2.92 -0.62
C LEU A 115 9.38 -1.39 -0.64
N THR A 116 10.03 -0.70 0.31
CA THR A 116 10.03 0.76 0.36
C THR A 116 10.64 1.34 -0.90
N LEU A 117 11.81 0.84 -1.33
CA LEU A 117 12.47 1.29 -2.56
C LEU A 117 11.57 1.10 -3.78
N ILE A 118 11.00 -0.10 -3.96
CA ILE A 118 10.09 -0.41 -5.08
C ILE A 118 8.87 0.51 -5.06
N SER A 119 8.29 0.73 -3.88
CA SER A 119 7.09 1.55 -3.71
C SER A 119 7.39 3.02 -3.99
N VAL A 120 8.52 3.54 -3.51
CA VAL A 120 8.94 4.93 -3.71
C VAL A 120 9.22 5.21 -5.18
N VAL A 121 9.91 4.30 -5.89
CA VAL A 121 10.11 4.42 -7.34
C VAL A 121 8.77 4.45 -8.07
N SER A 122 7.84 3.57 -7.70
CA SER A 122 6.48 3.54 -8.27
C SER A 122 5.72 4.85 -8.02
N PHE A 123 5.84 5.42 -6.82
CA PHE A 123 5.24 6.71 -6.45
C PHE A 123 5.86 7.90 -7.18
N PHE A 124 7.18 7.88 -7.37
CA PHE A 124 7.88 8.89 -8.15
C PHE A 124 7.42 8.90 -9.61
N ILE A 125 7.34 7.71 -10.25
CA ILE A 125 6.85 7.56 -11.63
C ILE A 125 5.41 8.10 -11.75
N TYR A 126 4.55 7.77 -10.79
CA TYR A 126 3.18 8.25 -10.75
C TYR A 126 3.09 9.79 -10.67
N ASN A 127 3.83 10.40 -9.75
CA ASN A 127 3.82 11.86 -9.59
C ASN A 127 4.36 12.57 -10.83
N LYS A 128 5.42 12.04 -11.46
CA LYS A 128 5.96 12.59 -12.71
C LYS A 128 4.92 12.52 -13.85
N SER A 129 4.20 11.41 -13.98
CA SER A 129 3.14 11.24 -15.00
C SER A 129 2.00 12.25 -14.84
N ILE A 130 1.61 12.56 -13.60
CA ILE A 130 0.57 13.57 -13.33
C ILE A 130 1.04 14.97 -13.68
N ASN A 131 2.25 15.34 -13.27
CA ASN A 131 2.77 16.69 -13.51
C ASN A 131 2.96 16.97 -15.00
N SER A 132 3.34 15.96 -15.80
CA SER A 132 3.43 16.07 -17.26
C SER A 132 2.10 16.41 -17.95
N LYS A 133 0.96 16.03 -17.37
CA LYS A 133 -0.37 16.33 -17.92
C LYS A 133 -0.90 17.71 -17.56
N LYS A 134 -0.26 18.40 -16.60
CA LYS A 134 -0.66 19.73 -16.12
C LYS A 134 0.14 20.87 -16.77
N ALA A 135 1.08 20.58 -17.66
CA ALA A 135 1.78 21.62 -18.40
C ALA A 135 0.78 22.38 -19.29
N PRO A 136 0.69 23.71 -19.19
CA PRO A 136 -0.21 24.49 -20.03
C PRO A 136 0.20 24.37 -21.49
N SER A 137 -0.72 23.90 -22.34
CA SER A 137 -0.62 24.01 -23.79
C SER A 137 -0.77 25.49 -24.16
N TYR A 138 0.34 26.22 -24.17
CA TYR A 138 0.43 27.49 -24.87
C TYR A 138 0.71 27.19 -26.34
N ILE A 139 -0.37 27.01 -27.12
CA ILE A 139 -0.38 27.20 -28.58
C ILE A 139 -1.59 28.07 -28.88
#